data_AF-D9ZK35-F1
#
_entry.id   AF-D9ZK35-F1
#
_cell.length_a   1.000
_cell.length_b   1.000
_cell.length_c   1.000
_cell.angle_alpha   90.00
_cell.angle_beta   90.00
_cell.angle_gamma   90.00
#
_symmetry.space_group_name_H-M   'P 1'
#
loop_
_entity.id
_entity.type
_entity.pdbx_description
1 polymer ?
#
loop_
_entity_poly.entity_id
_entity_poly.type
_entity_poly.pdbx_seq_one_letter_code
_entity_poly.pdbx_strand_id
1 'polypeptide(L)' 'DLSAFQLTQVPAYRQLPEFYIGGNPFICDCTTEWLQRINSLLLRQHPRVMDLESVYCRLPYDRHKSFIPLLNYPK' A
#
# COMPACT_ATOMS: atom_id res chain seq x y z
N ASP A 1 6.53 20.12 -11.04
CA ASP A 1 7.83 19.44 -11.02
C ASP A 1 8.10 18.89 -9.62
N LEU A 2 8.07 17.57 -9.45
CA LEU A 2 8.25 16.85 -8.18
C LEU A 2 9.55 16.04 -8.23
N SER A 3 10.66 16.69 -8.58
CA SER A 3 12.00 16.09 -8.59
C SER A 3 12.72 16.18 -7.23
N ALA A 4 12.06 16.73 -6.20
CA ALA A 4 12.69 17.04 -4.92
C ALA A 4 12.76 15.88 -3.90
N PHE A 5 12.06 14.77 -4.13
CA PHE A 5 12.06 13.65 -3.17
C PHE A 5 12.06 12.28 -3.86
N GLN A 6 13.14 11.99 -4.60
CA GLN A 6 13.39 10.62 -5.03
C GLN A 6 14.01 9.83 -3.88
N LEU A 7 13.30 8.81 -3.40
CA LEU A 7 13.86 7.86 -2.45
C LEU A 7 15.02 7.11 -3.10
N THR A 8 16.15 7.02 -2.42
CA THR A 8 17.30 6.24 -2.91
C THR A 8 16.94 4.75 -2.99
N GLN A 9 17.43 4.07 -4.02
CA GLN A 9 17.23 2.62 -4.13
C GLN A 9 17.98 1.90 -3.01
N VAL A 10 17.33 0.92 -2.40
CA VAL A 10 17.96 0.00 -1.45
C VAL A 10 18.96 -0.87 -2.21
N PRO A 11 20.26 -0.89 -1.82
CA PRO A 11 21.27 -1.69 -2.50
C PRO A 11 20.90 -3.17 -2.55
N ALA A 12 21.31 -3.89 -3.61
CA ALA A 12 20.97 -5.29 -3.82
C ALA A 12 21.42 -6.22 -2.68
N TYR A 13 22.52 -5.87 -1.99
CA TYR A 13 23.07 -6.61 -0.86
C TYR A 13 22.33 -6.37 0.47
N ARG A 14 21.39 -5.41 0.53
CA ARG A 14 20.52 -5.18 1.69
C ARG A 14 19.11 -5.65 1.41
N GLN A 15 18.47 -6.21 2.42
CA GLN A 15 17.06 -6.55 2.37
C GLN A 15 16.21 -5.26 2.29
N LEU A 16 15.05 -5.36 1.64
CA LEU A 16 14.06 -4.28 1.69
C LEU A 16 13.46 -4.21 3.09
N PRO A 17 13.08 -3.02 3.59
CA PRO A 17 12.37 -2.90 4.86
C PRO A 17 11.06 -3.67 4.83
N GLU A 18 10.71 -4.30 5.95
CA GLU A 18 9.46 -5.05 6.13
C GLU A 18 8.50 -4.24 7.00
N PHE A 19 7.31 -3.96 6.48
CA PHE A 19 6.31 -3.10 7.10
C PHE A 19 5.06 -3.91 7.43
N TYR A 20 4.48 -3.62 8.58
CA TYR A 20 3.18 -4.14 9.03
C TYR A 20 2.23 -2.95 9.14
N ILE A 21 1.18 -2.93 8.33
CA ILE A 21 0.26 -1.79 8.20
C ILE A 21 -1.19 -2.16 8.44
N GLY A 22 -1.49 -3.40 8.85
CA GLY A 22 -2.80 -3.82 9.28
C GLY A 22 -3.37 -2.90 10.38
N GLY A 23 -4.69 -2.73 10.40
CA GLY A 23 -5.38 -1.87 11.36
C GLY A 23 -5.27 -0.36 11.11
N ASN A 24 -4.52 0.09 10.10
CA ASN A 24 -4.51 1.50 9.70
C ASN A 24 -5.80 1.87 8.92
N PRO A 25 -6.35 3.09 9.09
CA PRO A 25 -7.63 3.49 8.51
C PRO A 25 -7.49 3.94 7.05
N PHE A 26 -7.10 3.03 6.16
CA PHE A 26 -6.98 3.33 4.73
C PHE A 26 -8.33 3.66 4.09
N ILE A 27 -8.33 4.57 3.12
CA ILE A 27 -9.48 4.86 2.27
C ILE A 27 -9.20 4.19 0.92
N CYS A 28 -10.04 3.26 0.48
CA CYS A 28 -9.90 2.64 -0.83
C CYS A 28 -10.56 3.51 -1.89
N ASP A 29 -9.73 4.11 -2.74
CA ASP A 29 -10.09 4.95 -3.87
C ASP A 29 -9.03 4.81 -4.98
N CYS A 30 -9.13 5.62 -6.04
CA CYS A 30 -8.17 5.58 -7.15
C CYS A 30 -6.73 5.93 -6.73
N THR A 31 -6.52 6.62 -5.61
CA THR A 31 -5.19 7.03 -5.14
C THR A 31 -4.49 5.95 -4.31
N THR A 32 -5.22 4.90 -3.91
CA THR A 32 -4.73 3.80 -3.08
C THR A 32 -4.72 2.45 -3.80
N GLU A 33 -5.14 2.37 -5.07
CA GLU A 33 -5.08 1.15 -5.89
C GLU A 33 -3.66 0.55 -5.92
N TRP A 34 -2.63 1.40 -5.94
CA TRP A 34 -1.23 0.97 -5.94
C TRP A 34 -0.87 0.09 -4.74
N LEU A 35 -1.54 0.27 -3.60
CA LEU A 35 -1.26 -0.49 -2.39
C LEU A 35 -1.56 -1.98 -2.58
N GLN A 36 -2.55 -2.33 -3.41
CA GLN A 36 -2.85 -3.72 -3.78
C GLN A 36 -1.67 -4.41 -4.49
N ARG A 37 -0.77 -3.63 -5.11
CA ARG A 37 0.34 -4.14 -5.93
C ARG A 37 1.71 -3.75 -5.37
N ILE A 38 1.79 -3.18 -4.16
CA ILE A 38 3.03 -2.62 -3.60
C ILE A 38 4.18 -3.65 -3.60
N ASN A 39 3.87 -4.91 -3.27
CA ASN A 39 4.86 -6.00 -3.22
C ASN A 39 5.27 -6.54 -4.60
N SER A 40 4.54 -6.19 -5.66
CA SER A 40 4.83 -6.55 -7.05
C SER A 40 5.58 -5.44 -7.81
N LEU A 41 5.77 -4.28 -7.20
CA LEU A 41 6.56 -3.20 -7.80
C LEU A 41 8.02 -3.62 -7.91
N LEU A 42 8.59 -3.51 -9.10
CA LEU A 42 9.98 -3.92 -9.38
C LEU A 42 11.03 -2.96 -8.82
N LEU A 43 10.61 -1.80 -8.34
CA LEU A 43 11.50 -0.77 -7.79
C LEU A 43 11.90 -1.13 -6.35
N ARG A 44 13.20 -1.35 -6.12
CA ARG A 44 13.80 -1.54 -4.78
C ARG A 44 13.86 -0.24 -3.96
N GLN A 45 12.84 0.61 -4.06
CA GLN A 45 12.65 1.86 -3.31
C GLN A 45 11.48 1.77 -2.33
N HIS A 46 10.66 0.71 -2.45
CA HIS A 46 9.49 0.50 -1.62
C HIS A 46 9.74 -0.61 -0.59
N PRO A 47 9.15 -0.51 0.61
CA PRO A 47 9.17 -1.59 1.58
C PRO A 47 8.34 -2.77 1.07
N ARG A 48 8.58 -3.94 1.65
CA ARG A 48 7.67 -5.08 1.57
C ARG A 48 6.63 -4.97 2.66
N VAL A 49 5.36 -5.05 2.28
CA VAL A 49 4.25 -5.11 3.23
C VAL A 49 3.97 -6.56 3.55
N MET A 50 4.22 -6.96 4.78
CA MET A 50 4.18 -8.37 5.19
C MET A 50 2.77 -8.84 5.54
N ASP A 51 1.88 -7.92 5.92
CA ASP A 51 0.53 -8.18 6.40
C ASP A 51 -0.55 -7.61 5.46
N LEU A 52 -0.25 -7.55 4.16
CA LEU A 52 -1.12 -6.91 3.15
C LEU A 52 -2.54 -7.52 3.12
N GLU A 53 -2.66 -8.82 3.39
CA GLU A 53 -3.94 -9.54 3.48
C GLU A 53 -4.79 -9.12 4.69
N SER A 54 -4.16 -8.61 5.75
CA SER A 54 -4.85 -8.10 6.95
C SER A 54 -5.32 -6.65 6.80
N VAL A 55 -5.01 -6.00 5.68
CA VAL A 55 -5.35 -4.60 5.45
C VAL A 55 -6.82 -4.50 5.05
N TYR A 56 -7.57 -3.75 5.86
CA TYR A 56 -8.94 -3.34 5.56
C TYR A 56 -8.96 -1.85 5.23
N CYS A 57 -9.88 -1.47 4.34
CA CYS A 57 -10.07 -0.08 3.97
C CYS A 57 -11.54 0.32 4.03
N ARG A 58 -11.74 1.61 4.29
CA ARG A 58 -13.04 2.27 4.30
C ARG A 58 -13.38 2.73 2.88
N LEU A 59 -14.63 2.52 2.49
CA LEU A 59 -15.16 3.07 1.24
C LEU A 59 -15.53 4.55 1.42
N PRO A 60 -15.07 5.48 0.56
CA PRO A 60 -15.30 6.92 0.72
C PRO A 60 -16.78 7.32 0.62
N TYR A 61 -17.56 6.61 -0.20
CA TYR A 61 -18.98 6.92 -0.46
C TYR A 61 -19.98 6.02 0.26
N ASP A 62 -19.51 5.17 1.17
CA ASP A 62 -20.41 4.30 1.93
C ASP A 62 -20.89 4.98 3.23
N ARG A 63 -22.21 5.17 3.32
CA ARG A 63 -22.90 5.74 4.47
C ARG A 63 -22.80 4.88 5.73
N HIS A 64 -22.57 3.57 5.57
CA HIS A 64 -22.48 2.63 6.69
C HIS A 64 -21.05 2.46 7.22
N LYS A 65 -20.07 3.19 6.68
CA LYS A 65 -18.63 3.03 7.02
C LYS A 65 -18.20 1.56 6.93
N SER A 66 -18.61 0.85 5.89
CA SER A 66 -18.19 -0.54 5.72
C SER A 66 -16.70 -0.60 5.45
N PHE A 67 -16.09 -1.62 6.03
CA PHE A 67 -14.72 -2.01 5.77
C PHE A 67 -14.71 -3.23 4.87
N ILE A 68 -13.83 -3.22 3.89
CA ILE A 68 -13.59 -4.37 3.02
C ILE A 68 -12.09 -4.71 3.04
N PRO A 69 -11.72 -5.98 2.82
CA PRO A 69 -10.33 -6.33 2.57
C PRO A 69 -9.79 -5.57 1.36
N LEU A 70 -8.58 -5.00 1.47
CA LEU A 70 -7.92 -4.23 0.40
C LEU A 70 -7.87 -5.01 -0.91
N LEU A 71 -7.58 -6.31 -0.85
CA LEU A 71 -7.44 -7.19 -2.00
C LEU A 71 -8.77 -7.52 -2.70
N ASN A 72 -9.91 -7.22 -2.05
CA ASN A 72 -11.25 -7.42 -2.62
C ASN A 72 -11.83 -6.13 -3.22
N TYR A 73 -11.14 -4.98 -3.07
CA TYR A 73 -11.61 -3.73 -3.65
C TYR A 73 -11.44 -3.74 -5.18
N PRO A 74 -12.52 -3.53 -5.96
CA PRO A 74 -12.44 -3.49 -7.41
C PRO A 74 -11.60 -2.30 -7.88
N LYS A 75 -10.81 -2.53 -8.92
CA LYS A 75 -10.00 -1.51 -9.60
C LYS A 75 -10.86 -0.61 -10.47
#